data_AF-A0A5B8MDB4-F1
#
_entry.id   AF-A0A5B8MDB4-F1
#
_cell.length_a   1.000
_cell.length_b   1.000
_cell.length_c   1.000
_cell.angle_alpha   90.00
_cell.angle_beta   90.00
_cell.angle_gamma   90.00
#
_symmetry.space_group_name_H-M   'P 1'
#
loop_
_entity.id
_entity.type
_entity.pdbx_description
1 polymer ?
#
loop_
_entity_poly.entity_id
_entity_poly.type
_entity_poly.pdbx_seq_one_letter_code
_entity_poly.pdbx_strand_id
1 'polypeptide(L)'
;MDRASFHRRDMVMLRRACLLSKSTMGEVAPFPFSGCVIVTKKNKVVAETFQYASGTEPAELQAVALAGEDRCKGSTLYVNLEPSYSLGLEEAVDAIVDAGVRRVVVGMENPLPHLKGQAIAALRGAGVQADCLRSHLASQTQDLEQKGLLLSESSFDALEEELVRTLKVCLETNENLLHCVARGRPLCVLKYAMTFDGKTASESGHSAWISGTQSRQLVYQQRAICDCVVVGGETARSDNPRLTTRRDEGHVPTRVVVTRSMDLPLECNLWDARGGPTLVITEEGVNPELQGKLRKKGVEVIEIEGLDLGKVVDHLYDRGFMRALWECGGVMAAPAISEGVINKVMAFVAPKIIGGTGAPTPVGDALGLTKMTDALDVTDVTYQQVDQDVLAVGYLPVTKSLFHLAKEAYDLPKPHHQCPGPPTDDEEEGMAVRFYKAWNEYGLLSNFFCVPLELDGDVWKSAEHYYQAMKFSNSCSIEAGLVMKEIAAQSSAEEAARVGRKMQASNPNLVRQDWDEAKLGIMGKALRVKFAVGTPAWRLLQSTCVEGLPACRLIEYSPRDSFWGEGFDGSGLNWLGTILMEIREETSEA
;
A
#
# COMPACT_ATOMS: atom_id res chain seq x y z
N MET A 1 10.60 14.09 34.43
CA MET A 1 10.19 13.27 33.28
C MET A 1 9.28 12.18 33.81
N ASP A 2 7.97 12.35 33.65
CA ASP A 2 7.01 11.33 34.06
C ASP A 2 7.18 10.14 33.10
N ARG A 3 7.56 8.96 33.60
CA ARG A 3 7.70 7.76 32.76
C ARG A 3 6.29 7.39 32.27
N ALA A 4 6.11 7.25 30.95
CA ALA A 4 4.86 6.72 30.38
C ALA A 4 4.52 5.38 31.07
N SER A 5 3.40 5.35 31.78
CA SER A 5 2.91 4.15 32.48
C SER A 5 1.89 3.43 31.59
N PHE A 6 2.33 2.37 30.94
CA PHE A 6 1.44 1.47 30.19
C PHE A 6 0.75 0.50 31.14
N HIS A 7 -0.55 0.33 30.96
CA HIS A 7 -1.36 -0.60 31.74
C HIS A 7 -1.86 -1.74 30.86
N ARG A 8 -2.19 -2.90 31.43
CA ARG A 8 -2.75 -4.05 30.72
C ARG A 8 -3.89 -3.72 29.73
N ARG A 9 -4.74 -2.76 30.10
CA ARG A 9 -5.82 -2.31 29.23
C ARG A 9 -5.32 -1.66 27.94
N ASP A 10 -4.21 -0.92 28.00
CA ASP A 10 -3.65 -0.24 26.85
C ASP A 10 -3.30 -1.26 25.76
N MET A 11 -2.73 -2.40 26.14
CA MET A 11 -2.44 -3.51 25.21
C MET A 11 -3.70 -4.15 24.63
N VAL A 12 -4.73 -4.36 25.44
CA VAL A 12 -6.01 -4.90 24.96
C VAL A 12 -6.64 -3.98 23.92
N MET A 13 -6.64 -2.66 24.18
CA MET A 13 -7.24 -1.68 23.29
C MET A 13 -6.41 -1.44 22.02
N LEU A 14 -5.08 -1.46 22.10
CA LEU A 14 -4.21 -1.41 20.91
C LEU A 14 -4.39 -2.65 20.01
N ARG A 15 -4.47 -3.85 20.59
CA ARG A 15 -4.79 -5.07 19.83
C ARG A 15 -6.19 -5.01 19.23
N ARG A 16 -7.15 -4.40 19.94
CA ARG A 16 -8.50 -4.17 19.42
C ARG A 16 -8.49 -3.22 18.23
N ALA A 17 -7.74 -2.12 18.29
CA ALA A 17 -7.52 -1.21 17.17
C ALA A 17 -6.92 -1.94 15.95
N CYS A 18 -5.90 -2.79 16.15
CA CYS A 18 -5.32 -3.61 15.07
C CYS A 18 -6.32 -4.63 14.49
N LEU A 19 -7.23 -5.16 15.30
CA LEU A 19 -8.25 -6.09 14.83
C LEU A 19 -9.32 -5.35 14.00
N LEU A 20 -9.75 -4.17 14.45
CA LEU A 20 -10.69 -3.32 13.73
C LEU A 20 -10.13 -2.92 12.37
N SER A 21 -8.87 -2.49 12.31
CA SER A 21 -8.23 -2.05 11.06
C SER A 21 -8.13 -3.15 10.00
N LYS A 22 -8.17 -4.44 10.37
CA LYS A 22 -8.22 -5.56 9.41
C LYS A 22 -9.60 -5.76 8.78
N SER A 23 -10.61 -5.01 9.20
CA SER A 23 -12.01 -5.12 8.72
C SER A 23 -12.27 -4.32 7.43
N THR A 24 -11.26 -3.66 6.87
CA THR A 24 -11.33 -2.83 5.65
C THR A 24 -11.71 -3.58 4.38
N MET A 25 -11.73 -4.91 4.41
CA MET A 25 -11.92 -5.75 3.23
C MET A 25 -10.91 -5.47 2.10
N GLY A 26 -9.76 -4.87 2.43
CA GLY A 26 -8.72 -4.51 1.46
C GLY A 26 -8.87 -3.12 0.84
N GLU A 27 -9.95 -2.39 1.11
CA GLU A 27 -10.24 -1.06 0.51
C GLU A 27 -9.25 0.03 0.92
N VAL A 28 -8.52 -0.19 2.01
CA VAL A 28 -7.44 0.72 2.43
C VAL A 28 -6.16 0.46 1.64
N ALA A 29 -5.93 -0.72 1.06
CA ALA A 29 -4.70 -1.00 0.33
C ALA A 29 -4.52 0.00 -0.83
N PRO A 30 -3.31 0.55 -1.05
CA PRO A 30 -2.03 0.22 -0.42
C PRO A 30 -1.76 0.93 0.94
N PHE A 31 -2.66 1.78 1.43
CA PHE A 31 -2.48 2.62 2.61
C PHE A 31 -2.37 1.81 3.91
N PRO A 32 -1.80 2.38 4.98
CA PRO A 32 -1.68 1.70 6.26
C PRO A 32 -3.04 1.42 6.91
N PHE A 33 -3.13 0.28 7.59
CA PHE A 33 -4.31 -0.11 8.34
C PHE A 33 -4.36 0.67 9.66
N SER A 34 -5.24 1.67 9.74
CA SER A 34 -5.49 2.46 10.96
C SER A 34 -6.81 2.10 11.62
N GLY A 35 -6.77 1.83 12.93
CA GLY A 35 -7.91 1.54 13.78
C GLY A 35 -7.86 2.38 15.05
N CYS A 36 -9.03 2.78 15.55
CA CYS A 36 -9.15 3.68 16.70
C CYS A 36 -10.23 3.20 17.68
N VAL A 37 -9.94 3.32 18.98
CA VAL A 37 -10.86 3.00 20.07
C VAL A 37 -10.84 4.12 21.10
N ILE A 38 -12.01 4.58 21.55
CA ILE A 38 -12.14 5.56 22.65
C ILE A 38 -12.73 4.90 23.89
N VAL A 39 -12.07 5.08 25.02
CA VAL A 39 -12.48 4.55 26.32
C VAL A 39 -12.60 5.66 27.35
N THR A 40 -13.78 5.77 27.96
CA THR A 40 -14.07 6.77 29.00
C THR A 40 -13.28 6.53 30.30
N LYS A 41 -13.22 7.54 31.18
CA LYS A 41 -12.68 7.41 32.55
C LYS A 41 -13.33 6.31 33.40
N LYS A 42 -14.57 5.94 33.07
CA LYS A 42 -15.32 4.85 33.72
C LYS A 42 -15.07 3.48 33.06
N ASN A 43 -14.04 3.38 32.21
CA ASN A 43 -13.62 2.16 31.51
C ASN A 43 -14.66 1.59 30.53
N LYS A 44 -15.56 2.44 30.02
CA LYS A 44 -16.53 2.06 28.98
C LYS A 44 -15.98 2.45 27.60
N VAL A 45 -15.94 1.49 26.68
CA VAL A 45 -15.68 1.73 25.25
C VAL A 45 -16.87 2.50 24.68
N VAL A 46 -16.61 3.63 24.03
CA VAL A 46 -17.64 4.54 23.49
C VAL A 46 -17.56 4.76 21.99
N ALA A 47 -16.43 4.44 21.38
CA ALA A 47 -16.25 4.36 19.94
C ALA A 47 -15.24 3.26 19.59
N GLU A 48 -15.50 2.57 18.50
CA GLU A 48 -14.62 1.61 17.83
C GLU A 48 -14.77 1.84 16.35
N THR A 49 -13.68 2.17 15.65
CA THR A 49 -13.72 2.41 14.21
C THR A 49 -12.36 2.15 13.58
N PHE A 50 -12.32 2.24 12.26
CA PHE A 50 -11.13 2.13 11.43
C PHE A 50 -11.30 2.99 10.19
N GLN A 51 -10.19 3.34 9.55
CA GLN A 51 -10.25 4.01 8.26
C GLN A 51 -10.75 3.00 7.23
N TYR A 52 -11.87 3.27 6.55
CA TYR A 52 -12.53 2.29 5.69
C TYR A 52 -11.79 2.07 4.37
N ALA A 53 -11.35 3.15 3.71
CA ALA A 53 -10.63 3.10 2.46
C ALA A 53 -9.60 4.23 2.34
N SER A 54 -8.78 4.21 1.30
CA SER A 54 -7.93 5.36 0.98
C SER A 54 -8.76 6.62 0.75
N GLY A 55 -8.30 7.76 1.27
CA GLY A 55 -8.98 9.05 1.11
C GLY A 55 -10.26 9.22 1.93
N THR A 56 -10.71 8.18 2.66
CA THR A 56 -11.83 8.33 3.62
C THR A 56 -11.35 8.95 4.91
N GLU A 57 -12.31 9.47 5.68
CA GLU A 57 -12.09 10.08 6.98
C GLU A 57 -11.14 9.26 7.89
N PRO A 58 -10.15 9.87 8.56
CA PRO A 58 -9.26 9.16 9.47
C PRO A 58 -10.00 8.45 10.61
N ALA A 59 -9.46 7.33 11.09
CA ALA A 59 -10.09 6.53 12.15
C ALA A 59 -10.29 7.34 13.45
N GLU A 60 -9.39 8.27 13.72
CA GLU A 60 -9.38 9.14 14.89
C GLU A 60 -10.54 10.12 14.87
N LEU A 61 -10.74 10.80 13.74
CA LEU A 61 -11.81 11.77 13.54
C LEU A 61 -13.17 11.08 13.61
N GLN A 62 -13.32 9.95 12.92
CA GLN A 62 -14.50 9.10 13.01
C GLN A 62 -14.79 8.66 14.46
N ALA A 63 -13.76 8.27 15.21
CA ALA A 63 -13.94 7.80 16.59
C ALA A 63 -14.46 8.92 17.49
N VAL A 64 -13.91 10.12 17.35
CA VAL A 64 -14.35 11.33 18.07
C VAL A 64 -15.81 11.63 17.73
N ALA A 65 -16.19 11.62 16.46
CA ALA A 65 -17.56 11.85 16.02
C ALA A 65 -18.53 10.79 16.59
N LEU A 66 -18.17 9.49 16.53
CA LEU A 66 -18.98 8.39 17.06
C LEU A 66 -19.14 8.43 18.58
N ALA A 67 -18.11 8.86 19.30
CA ALA A 67 -18.17 9.03 20.75
C ALA A 67 -18.94 10.29 21.14
N GLY A 68 -18.86 11.38 20.38
CA GLY A 68 -19.43 12.67 20.74
C GLY A 68 -18.71 13.33 21.92
N GLU A 69 -18.77 14.66 21.96
CA GLU A 69 -17.96 15.52 22.84
C GLU A 69 -18.04 15.13 24.34
N ASP A 70 -19.26 14.91 24.85
CA ASP A 70 -19.49 14.55 26.26
C ASP A 70 -18.76 13.27 26.70
N ARG A 71 -18.66 12.28 25.81
CA ARG A 71 -18.03 10.99 26.10
C ARG A 71 -16.52 11.01 25.84
N CYS A 72 -16.05 11.89 24.96
CA CYS A 72 -14.62 12.13 24.72
C CYS A 72 -13.97 12.91 25.86
N LYS A 73 -14.72 13.75 26.58
CA LYS A 73 -14.16 14.60 27.63
C LYS A 73 -13.43 13.81 28.73
N GLY A 74 -12.11 13.89 28.68
CA GLY A 74 -11.17 13.23 29.56
C GLY A 74 -11.00 11.72 29.33
N SER A 75 -11.45 11.19 28.20
CA SER A 75 -11.25 9.79 27.80
C SER A 75 -9.80 9.50 27.41
N THR A 76 -9.52 8.22 27.18
CA THR A 76 -8.30 7.75 26.52
C THR A 76 -8.65 7.27 25.10
N LEU A 77 -7.91 7.74 24.11
CA LEU A 77 -7.96 7.26 22.73
C LEU A 77 -6.80 6.30 22.48
N TYR A 78 -7.08 5.21 21.77
CA TYR A 78 -6.11 4.18 21.40
C TYR A 78 -6.05 4.07 19.89
N VAL A 79 -4.85 4.18 19.32
CA VAL A 79 -4.62 4.07 17.88
C VAL A 79 -3.41 3.17 17.61
N ASN A 80 -3.51 2.27 16.64
CA ASN A 80 -2.43 1.31 16.36
C ASN A 80 -1.24 1.92 15.62
N LEU A 81 -1.47 2.95 14.79
CA LEU A 81 -0.46 3.70 14.04
C LEU A 81 -0.61 5.19 14.36
N GLU A 82 0.49 5.94 14.41
CA GLU A 82 0.44 7.39 14.59
C GLU A 82 -0.41 8.07 13.49
N PRO A 83 -1.31 9.00 13.86
CA PRO A 83 -2.09 9.77 12.90
C PRO A 83 -1.19 10.44 11.83
N SER A 84 -1.57 10.39 10.56
CA SER A 84 -0.72 10.85 9.43
C SER A 84 -1.20 12.15 8.77
N TYR A 85 -0.25 13.01 8.37
CA TYR A 85 -0.45 14.37 7.81
C TYR A 85 -1.29 14.48 6.53
N SER A 86 -1.32 13.44 5.69
CA SER A 86 -1.76 13.57 4.31
C SER A 86 -3.28 13.51 4.06
N LEU A 87 -4.10 13.29 5.10
CA LEU A 87 -5.58 13.24 5.01
C LEU A 87 -6.27 13.94 6.20
N GLY A 88 -5.63 14.97 6.73
CA GLY A 88 -6.19 15.81 7.76
C GLY A 88 -5.66 15.54 9.17
N LEU A 89 -4.32 15.55 9.32
CA LEU A 89 -3.71 15.43 10.65
C LEU A 89 -4.11 16.57 11.56
N GLU A 90 -4.12 17.79 11.04
CA GLU A 90 -4.53 18.94 11.83
C GLU A 90 -5.97 18.72 12.30
N GLU A 91 -6.85 18.29 11.41
CA GLU A 91 -8.25 17.96 11.71
C GLU A 91 -8.38 16.81 12.71
N ALA A 92 -7.56 15.76 12.60
CA ALA A 92 -7.57 14.65 13.55
C ALA A 92 -7.02 15.05 14.92
N VAL A 93 -5.93 15.82 14.96
CA VAL A 93 -5.33 16.33 16.21
C VAL A 93 -6.28 17.34 16.86
N ASP A 94 -6.80 18.30 16.10
CA ASP A 94 -7.75 19.30 16.53
C ASP A 94 -9.02 18.63 17.05
N ALA A 95 -9.59 17.65 16.33
CA ALA A 95 -10.76 16.93 16.82
C ALA A 95 -10.51 16.18 18.14
N ILE A 96 -9.32 15.59 18.32
CA ILE A 96 -8.94 14.95 19.59
C ILE A 96 -8.85 15.99 20.71
N VAL A 97 -8.24 17.13 20.44
CA VAL A 97 -8.03 18.23 21.39
C VAL A 97 -9.37 18.87 21.77
N ASP A 98 -10.16 19.27 20.77
CA ASP A 98 -11.45 19.94 20.93
C ASP A 98 -12.47 19.05 21.65
N ALA A 99 -12.46 17.74 21.37
CA ALA A 99 -13.31 16.77 22.08
C ALA A 99 -12.86 16.54 23.54
N GLY A 100 -11.75 17.14 23.96
CA GLY A 100 -11.26 17.10 25.33
C GLY A 100 -10.67 15.76 25.74
N VAL A 101 -10.16 14.96 24.78
CA VAL A 101 -9.47 13.70 25.08
C VAL A 101 -8.25 13.99 25.97
N ARG A 102 -8.07 13.25 27.06
CA ARG A 102 -6.97 13.51 28.01
C ARG A 102 -5.69 12.79 27.63
N ARG A 103 -5.81 11.59 27.08
CA ARG A 103 -4.68 10.70 26.80
C ARG A 103 -4.86 10.01 25.45
N VAL A 104 -3.79 9.95 24.67
CA VAL A 104 -3.70 9.17 23.44
C VAL A 104 -2.61 8.13 23.61
N VAL A 105 -2.93 6.88 23.29
CA VAL A 105 -1.98 5.77 23.32
C VAL A 105 -1.78 5.27 21.90
N VAL A 106 -0.54 5.36 21.41
CA VAL A 106 -0.14 5.04 20.04
C VAL A 106 0.66 3.73 20.03
N GLY A 107 0.31 2.79 19.14
CA GLY A 107 1.03 1.52 18.99
C GLY A 107 2.45 1.68 18.41
N MET A 108 2.55 2.30 17.25
CA MET A 108 3.82 2.60 16.58
C MET A 108 3.79 4.01 15.98
N GLU A 109 4.93 4.71 15.99
CA GLU A 109 5.06 5.96 15.22
C GLU A 109 4.81 5.72 13.74
N ASN A 110 4.59 6.79 12.96
CA ASN A 110 4.55 6.65 11.53
C ASN A 110 5.97 6.31 11.03
N PRO A 111 6.19 5.23 10.26
CA PRO A 111 7.52 4.89 9.78
C PRO A 111 8.01 5.84 8.68
N LEU A 112 7.13 6.61 8.04
CA LEU A 112 7.54 7.63 7.08
C LEU A 112 8.33 8.72 7.82
N PRO A 113 9.61 8.97 7.47
CA PRO A 113 10.46 9.84 8.26
C PRO A 113 9.97 11.29 8.40
N HIS A 114 9.25 11.78 7.39
CA HIS A 114 8.64 13.11 7.41
C HIS A 114 7.40 13.16 8.32
N LEU A 115 6.73 12.04 8.65
CA LEU A 115 5.55 12.02 9.53
C LEU A 115 5.88 11.59 10.96
N LYS A 116 6.97 10.82 11.13
CA LYS A 116 7.39 10.21 12.39
C LYS A 116 7.42 11.20 13.56
N GLY A 117 6.54 10.99 14.53
CA GLY A 117 6.47 11.74 15.78
C GLY A 117 5.79 13.11 15.69
N GLN A 118 5.33 13.55 14.52
CA GLN A 118 4.70 14.86 14.36
C GLN A 118 3.37 14.96 15.12
N ALA A 119 2.47 13.98 14.94
CA ALA A 119 1.16 13.97 15.59
C ALA A 119 1.30 13.86 17.11
N ILE A 120 2.23 13.00 17.55
CA ILE A 120 2.55 12.83 18.97
C ILE A 120 3.06 14.14 19.57
N ALA A 121 3.91 14.89 18.86
CA ALA A 121 4.40 16.18 19.30
C ALA A 121 3.29 17.24 19.35
N ALA A 122 2.43 17.30 18.32
CA ALA A 122 1.31 18.23 18.26
C ALA A 122 0.31 18.01 19.41
N LEU A 123 -0.09 16.76 19.67
CA LEU A 123 -0.96 16.39 20.79
C LEU A 123 -0.36 16.81 22.14
N ARG A 124 0.94 16.57 22.35
CA ARG A 124 1.64 17.00 23.57
C ARG A 124 1.69 18.52 23.70
N GLY A 125 1.93 19.24 22.60
CA GLY A 125 1.91 20.70 22.54
C GLY A 125 0.55 21.28 22.93
N ALA A 126 -0.54 20.60 22.58
CA ALA A 126 -1.91 20.94 22.95
C ALA A 126 -2.32 20.45 24.37
N GLY A 127 -1.40 19.87 25.14
CA GLY A 127 -1.66 19.43 26.53
C GLY A 127 -2.31 18.05 26.66
N VAL A 128 -2.44 17.28 25.56
CA VAL A 128 -2.90 15.90 25.58
C VAL A 128 -1.73 14.97 25.93
N GLN A 129 -1.93 14.03 26.86
CA GLN A 129 -0.89 13.03 27.17
C GLN A 129 -0.78 12.02 26.02
N ALA A 130 0.26 12.10 25.20
CA ALA A 130 0.51 11.12 24.13
C ALA A 130 1.64 10.13 24.50
N ASP A 131 1.31 8.85 24.65
CA ASP A 131 2.25 7.76 24.94
C ASP A 131 2.38 6.83 23.72
N CYS A 132 3.61 6.57 23.25
CA CYS A 132 3.87 5.64 22.14
C CYS A 132 4.56 4.38 22.64
N LEU A 133 3.95 3.22 22.37
CA LEU A 133 4.42 1.90 22.81
C LEU A 133 5.79 1.56 22.23
N ARG A 134 6.00 1.81 20.93
CA ARG A 134 7.29 1.57 20.28
C ARG A 134 8.40 2.42 20.88
N SER A 135 8.22 3.75 21.01
CA SER A 135 9.25 4.63 21.60
C SER A 135 9.55 4.24 23.06
N HIS A 136 8.53 3.82 23.81
CA HIS A 136 8.69 3.33 25.18
C HIS A 136 9.62 2.12 25.23
N LEU A 137 9.34 1.08 24.42
CA LEU A 137 10.14 -0.13 24.38
C LEU A 137 11.57 0.12 23.83
N ALA A 138 11.71 1.00 22.84
CA ALA A 138 13.01 1.41 22.29
C ALA A 138 13.87 2.15 23.33
N SER A 139 13.27 2.99 24.17
CA SER A 139 14.00 3.71 25.23
C SER A 139 14.52 2.79 26.35
N GLN A 140 13.94 1.60 26.49
CA GLN A 140 14.27 0.64 27.54
C GLN A 140 15.29 -0.42 27.11
N THR A 141 15.65 -0.46 25.81
CA THR A 141 16.42 -1.58 25.26
C THR A 141 17.38 -1.12 24.17
N GLN A 142 18.65 -1.51 24.26
CA GLN A 142 19.59 -1.36 23.13
C GLN A 142 19.31 -2.32 21.96
N ASP A 143 18.49 -3.36 22.17
CA ASP A 143 18.20 -4.36 21.15
C ASP A 143 16.78 -4.98 21.28
N LEU A 144 15.80 -4.41 20.57
CA LEU A 144 14.43 -4.95 20.48
C LEU A 144 14.40 -6.30 19.73
N GLU A 145 15.38 -6.59 18.88
CA GLU A 145 15.46 -7.83 18.10
C GLU A 145 15.67 -9.03 19.00
N GLN A 146 16.56 -8.92 20.00
CA GLN A 146 16.77 -9.98 21.00
C GLN A 146 15.50 -10.27 21.80
N LYS A 147 14.73 -9.24 22.21
CA LYS A 147 13.49 -9.44 22.97
C LYS A 147 12.37 -10.09 22.16
N GLY A 148 12.29 -9.84 20.86
CA GLY A 148 11.32 -10.47 19.96
C GLY A 148 11.63 -11.94 19.63
N LEU A 149 12.92 -12.29 19.56
CA LEU A 149 13.40 -13.66 19.31
C LEU A 149 13.44 -14.53 20.58
N LEU A 150 13.61 -13.94 21.77
CA LEU A 150 13.80 -14.62 23.06
C LEU A 150 12.54 -14.63 23.95
N LEU A 151 11.35 -14.88 23.41
CA LEU A 151 10.20 -15.26 24.23
C LEU A 151 10.38 -16.70 24.76
N SER A 152 11.50 -16.98 25.44
CA SER A 152 11.73 -18.16 26.25
C SER A 152 11.47 -17.81 27.72
N GLU A 153 10.74 -18.70 28.40
CA GLU A 153 9.87 -18.46 29.56
C GLU A 153 10.54 -18.06 30.90
N SER A 154 11.73 -17.45 30.94
CA SER A 154 12.46 -17.35 32.22
C SER A 154 13.16 -16.02 32.54
N SER A 155 12.84 -14.89 31.90
CA SER A 155 13.54 -13.62 32.22
C SER A 155 12.75 -12.31 32.14
N PHE A 156 11.43 -12.32 31.97
CA PHE A 156 10.64 -11.08 31.88
C PHE A 156 9.56 -10.97 32.96
N ASP A 157 9.22 -9.72 33.34
CA ASP A 157 7.95 -9.43 34.00
C ASP A 157 6.82 -9.57 32.96
N ALA A 158 5.70 -10.18 33.36
CA ALA A 158 4.58 -10.53 32.47
C ALA A 158 4.02 -9.32 31.70
N LEU A 159 4.17 -8.11 32.25
CA LEU A 159 3.77 -6.87 31.59
C LEU A 159 4.63 -6.56 30.35
N GLU A 160 5.94 -6.76 30.45
CA GLU A 160 6.90 -6.45 29.36
C GLU A 160 6.69 -7.38 28.15
N GLU A 161 6.48 -8.68 28.40
CA GLU A 161 6.12 -9.63 27.36
C GLU A 161 4.83 -9.21 26.65
N GLU A 162 3.84 -8.71 27.41
CA GLU A 162 2.57 -8.26 26.86
C GLU A 162 2.74 -7.00 25.99
N LEU A 163 3.63 -6.09 26.37
CA LEU A 163 3.98 -4.90 25.59
C LEU A 163 4.67 -5.29 24.27
N VAL A 164 5.69 -6.15 24.31
CA VAL A 164 6.41 -6.62 23.12
C VAL A 164 5.48 -7.36 22.16
N ARG A 165 4.61 -8.24 22.68
CA ARG A 165 3.60 -8.94 21.87
C ARG A 165 2.61 -7.97 21.23
N THR A 166 2.22 -6.92 21.94
CA THR A 166 1.31 -5.88 21.40
C THR A 166 1.98 -5.08 20.30
N LEU A 167 3.24 -4.69 20.49
CA LEU A 167 4.01 -4.00 19.47
C LEU A 167 4.16 -4.88 18.23
N LYS A 168 4.47 -6.17 18.39
CA LYS A 168 4.53 -7.13 17.27
C LYS A 168 3.24 -7.11 16.44
N VAL A 169 2.06 -7.15 17.09
CA VAL A 169 0.76 -7.07 16.40
C VAL A 169 0.57 -5.74 15.64
N CYS A 170 1.02 -4.61 16.21
CA CYS A 170 0.95 -3.30 15.53
C CYS A 170 1.85 -3.28 14.28
N LEU A 171 3.08 -3.80 14.40
CA LEU A 171 4.04 -3.90 13.30
C LEU A 171 3.54 -4.86 12.20
N GLU A 172 3.03 -6.03 12.56
CA GLU A 172 2.44 -7.02 11.61
C GLU A 172 1.26 -6.43 10.84
N THR A 173 0.46 -5.58 11.51
CA THR A 173 -0.71 -4.94 10.89
C THR A 173 -0.31 -3.93 9.82
N ASN A 174 0.88 -3.33 9.90
CA ASN A 174 1.40 -2.34 8.95
C ASN A 174 2.72 -2.78 8.29
N GLU A 175 2.93 -4.09 8.16
CA GLU A 175 4.18 -4.68 7.67
C GLU A 175 4.52 -4.29 6.22
N ASN A 176 3.50 -4.06 5.39
CA ASN A 176 3.66 -3.58 4.02
C ASN A 176 4.26 -2.17 3.99
N LEU A 177 3.78 -1.27 4.86
CA LEU A 177 4.33 0.09 4.97
C LEU A 177 5.76 0.06 5.49
N LEU A 178 6.04 -0.73 6.54
CA LEU A 178 7.39 -0.91 7.07
C LEU A 178 8.34 -1.43 5.98
N HIS A 179 7.89 -2.41 5.20
CA HIS A 179 8.68 -2.97 4.10
C HIS A 179 8.98 -1.95 3.02
N CYS A 180 7.97 -1.20 2.58
CA CYS A 180 8.16 -0.17 1.55
C CYS A 180 9.12 0.92 2.01
N VAL A 181 9.00 1.37 3.26
CA VAL A 181 9.92 2.37 3.83
C VAL A 181 11.34 1.80 3.91
N ALA A 182 11.53 0.61 4.46
CA ALA A 182 12.86 0.03 4.65
C ALA A 182 13.55 -0.35 3.33
N ARG A 183 12.80 -0.84 2.34
CA ARG A 183 13.36 -1.52 1.16
C ARG A 183 13.06 -0.85 -0.18
N GLY A 184 12.15 0.12 -0.22
CA GLY A 184 11.73 0.75 -1.48
C GLY A 184 11.11 -0.25 -2.47
N ARG A 185 10.44 -1.30 -1.97
CA ARG A 185 9.81 -2.38 -2.75
C ARG A 185 8.57 -2.92 -2.03
N PRO A 186 7.56 -3.49 -2.73
CA PRO A 186 6.42 -4.13 -2.08
C PRO A 186 6.85 -5.33 -1.24
N LEU A 187 6.10 -5.58 -0.17
CA LEU A 187 6.21 -6.83 0.57
C LEU A 187 5.70 -8.00 -0.27
N CYS A 188 6.58 -8.91 -0.66
CA CYS A 188 6.25 -10.09 -1.44
C CYS A 188 6.03 -11.31 -0.53
N VAL A 189 4.80 -11.83 -0.56
CA VAL A 189 4.38 -12.98 0.24
C VAL A 189 4.19 -14.19 -0.67
N LEU A 190 5.02 -15.22 -0.53
CA LEU A 190 4.84 -16.49 -1.24
C LEU A 190 3.82 -17.36 -0.51
N LYS A 191 2.72 -17.66 -1.19
CA LYS A 191 1.68 -18.55 -0.70
C LYS A 191 1.70 -19.84 -1.50
N TYR A 192 1.70 -20.97 -0.79
CA TYR A 192 1.47 -22.29 -1.38
C TYR A 192 0.61 -23.17 -0.48
N ALA A 193 -0.01 -24.18 -1.08
CA ALA A 193 -0.69 -25.25 -0.37
C ALA A 193 -0.04 -26.57 -0.75
N MET A 194 0.25 -27.40 0.25
CA MET A 194 0.90 -28.69 0.07
C MET A 194 0.25 -29.78 0.91
N THR A 195 0.45 -31.01 0.50
CA THR A 195 0.22 -32.20 1.33
C THR A 195 1.22 -32.24 2.50
N PHE A 196 0.99 -33.11 3.48
CA PHE A 196 1.83 -33.29 4.65
C PHE A 196 3.25 -33.75 4.30
N ASP A 197 3.41 -34.44 3.17
CA ASP A 197 4.67 -34.87 2.56
C ASP A 197 5.23 -33.87 1.52
N GLY A 198 4.70 -32.64 1.47
CA GLY A 198 5.33 -31.54 0.75
C GLY A 198 5.03 -31.45 -0.75
N LYS A 199 3.91 -32.00 -1.22
CA LYS A 199 3.53 -31.98 -2.65
C LYS A 199 2.40 -30.99 -2.95
N THR A 200 2.49 -30.33 -4.10
CA THR A 200 1.52 -29.31 -4.57
C THR A 200 0.57 -29.83 -5.66
N ALA A 201 0.83 -31.03 -6.20
CA ALA A 201 -0.04 -31.78 -7.08
C ALA A 201 0.38 -33.26 -7.08
N SER A 202 -0.41 -34.13 -7.69
CA SER A 202 0.03 -35.48 -8.09
C SER A 202 1.04 -35.42 -9.25
N GLU A 203 1.67 -36.56 -9.57
CA GLU A 203 2.51 -36.70 -10.79
C GLU A 203 1.73 -36.44 -12.10
N SER A 204 0.41 -36.63 -12.09
CA SER A 204 -0.46 -36.29 -13.21
C SER A 204 -0.80 -34.79 -13.31
N GLY A 205 -0.30 -33.97 -12.38
CA GLY A 205 -0.64 -32.54 -12.29
C GLY A 205 -1.99 -32.26 -11.61
N HIS A 206 -2.69 -33.27 -11.11
CA HIS A 206 -3.96 -33.06 -10.43
C HIS A 206 -3.73 -32.45 -9.03
N SER A 207 -4.08 -31.18 -8.89
CA SER A 207 -3.85 -30.35 -7.69
C SER A 207 -5.14 -29.91 -6.98
N ALA A 208 -6.31 -30.33 -7.50
CA ALA A 208 -7.59 -29.85 -6.99
C ALA A 208 -7.82 -30.25 -5.52
N TRP A 209 -8.08 -29.23 -4.70
CA TRP A 209 -8.51 -29.35 -3.30
C TRP A 209 -7.51 -30.07 -2.36
N ILE A 210 -6.23 -29.69 -2.46
CA ILE A 210 -5.24 -30.03 -1.43
C ILE A 210 -5.65 -29.41 -0.09
N SER A 211 -5.73 -28.08 -0.02
CA SER A 211 -6.19 -27.36 1.17
C SER A 211 -7.72 -27.30 1.24
N GLY A 212 -8.24 -27.27 2.47
CA GLY A 212 -9.67 -27.24 2.80
C GLY A 212 -10.37 -25.92 2.48
N THR A 213 -11.69 -25.89 2.69
CA THR A 213 -12.53 -24.72 2.36
C THR A 213 -12.16 -23.49 3.19
N GLN A 214 -11.91 -23.67 4.49
CA GLN A 214 -11.52 -22.58 5.39
C GLN A 214 -10.16 -21.98 5.01
N SER A 215 -9.18 -22.82 4.66
CA SER A 215 -7.88 -22.38 4.14
C SER A 215 -8.03 -21.53 2.88
N ARG A 216 -8.89 -21.93 1.94
CA ARG A 216 -9.18 -21.14 0.74
C ARG A 216 -9.88 -19.82 1.06
N GLN A 217 -10.75 -19.77 2.08
CA GLN A 217 -11.36 -18.51 2.54
C GLN A 217 -10.30 -17.53 3.08
N LEU A 218 -9.32 -18.01 3.83
CA LEU A 218 -8.19 -17.18 4.28
C LEU A 218 -7.37 -16.66 3.09
N VAL A 219 -7.14 -17.46 2.06
CA VAL A 219 -6.47 -17.01 0.83
C VAL A 219 -7.27 -15.90 0.14
N TYR A 220 -8.59 -16.00 0.07
CA TYR A 220 -9.42 -14.91 -0.48
C TYR A 220 -9.31 -13.63 0.33
N GLN A 221 -9.23 -13.71 1.66
CA GLN A 221 -8.98 -12.55 2.51
C GLN A 221 -7.58 -11.95 2.26
N GLN A 222 -6.57 -12.79 2.06
CA GLN A 222 -5.21 -12.33 1.74
C GLN A 222 -5.15 -11.62 0.38
N ARG A 223 -5.84 -12.15 -0.64
CA ARG A 223 -5.94 -11.48 -1.94
C ARG A 223 -6.56 -10.09 -1.85
N ALA A 224 -7.58 -9.93 -1.01
CA ALA A 224 -8.26 -8.65 -0.86
C ALA A 224 -7.32 -7.57 -0.31
N ILE A 225 -6.43 -7.92 0.62
CA ILE A 225 -5.48 -6.97 1.24
C ILE A 225 -4.15 -6.81 0.47
N CYS A 226 -4.01 -7.41 -0.71
CA CYS A 226 -2.81 -7.26 -1.55
C CYS A 226 -3.16 -6.41 -2.77
N ASP A 227 -2.22 -5.62 -3.27
CA ASP A 227 -2.40 -4.80 -4.46
C ASP A 227 -2.37 -5.65 -5.74
N CYS A 228 -1.62 -6.75 -5.70
CA CYS A 228 -1.57 -7.71 -6.79
C CYS A 228 -1.40 -9.17 -6.35
N VAL A 229 -1.84 -10.08 -7.24
CA VAL A 229 -1.56 -11.51 -7.16
C VAL A 229 -0.70 -11.92 -8.35
N VAL A 230 0.49 -12.44 -8.08
CA VAL A 230 1.50 -12.81 -9.07
C VAL A 230 1.48 -14.32 -9.31
N VAL A 231 1.42 -14.72 -10.59
CA VAL A 231 1.56 -16.11 -11.04
C VAL A 231 2.50 -16.21 -12.23
N GLY A 232 3.06 -17.40 -12.46
CA GLY A 232 3.84 -17.69 -13.66
C GLY A 232 2.95 -18.09 -14.84
N GLY A 233 3.49 -18.00 -16.06
CA GLY A 233 2.80 -18.44 -17.28
C GLY A 233 2.35 -19.91 -17.25
N GLU A 234 3.10 -20.78 -16.57
CA GLU A 234 2.72 -22.19 -16.38
C GLU A 234 1.43 -22.35 -15.57
N THR A 235 1.31 -21.63 -14.45
CA THR A 235 0.08 -21.59 -13.65
C THR A 235 -1.11 -21.07 -14.46
N ALA A 236 -0.89 -20.06 -15.31
CA ALA A 236 -1.94 -19.55 -16.19
C ALA A 236 -2.42 -20.59 -17.21
N ARG A 237 -1.51 -21.42 -17.76
CA ARG A 237 -1.83 -22.51 -18.69
C ARG A 237 -2.52 -23.68 -18.01
N SER A 238 -1.96 -24.14 -16.89
CA SER A 238 -2.33 -25.42 -16.27
C SER A 238 -3.55 -25.29 -15.36
N ASP A 239 -3.66 -24.20 -14.59
CA ASP A 239 -4.73 -24.03 -13.61
C ASP A 239 -5.88 -23.15 -14.11
N ASN A 240 -5.66 -22.38 -15.19
CA ASN A 240 -6.59 -21.38 -15.72
C ASN A 240 -7.31 -20.57 -14.60
N PRO A 241 -6.55 -19.94 -13.68
CA PRO A 241 -7.11 -19.43 -12.44
C PRO A 241 -7.90 -18.15 -12.65
N ARG A 242 -8.79 -17.83 -11.70
CA ARG A 242 -9.50 -16.53 -11.68
C ARG A 242 -8.74 -15.46 -10.90
N LEU A 243 -8.01 -15.88 -9.86
CA LEU A 243 -7.28 -15.03 -8.90
C LEU A 243 -8.12 -13.89 -8.26
N THR A 244 -9.44 -14.09 -8.14
CA THR A 244 -10.35 -13.13 -7.50
C THR A 244 -10.46 -13.34 -5.99
N THR A 245 -11.10 -12.39 -5.31
CA THR A 245 -11.47 -12.41 -3.89
C THR A 245 -12.79 -13.15 -3.60
N ARG A 246 -13.54 -13.56 -4.64
CA ARG A 246 -14.87 -14.24 -4.58
C ARG A 246 -15.95 -13.50 -3.76
N ARG A 247 -15.73 -12.23 -3.45
CA ARG A 247 -16.73 -11.33 -2.90
C ARG A 247 -17.27 -10.45 -4.03
N ASP A 248 -18.53 -10.06 -3.94
CA ASP A 248 -19.16 -9.12 -4.88
C ASP A 248 -18.75 -7.67 -4.60
N GLU A 249 -18.20 -7.41 -3.41
CA GLU A 249 -17.75 -6.11 -2.91
C GLU A 249 -16.35 -6.22 -2.29
N GLY A 250 -15.57 -5.14 -2.32
CA GLY A 250 -14.20 -5.10 -1.80
C GLY A 250 -13.15 -4.80 -2.87
N HIS A 251 -11.93 -4.54 -2.41
CA HIS A 251 -10.77 -4.39 -3.28
C HIS A 251 -10.50 -5.66 -4.11
N VAL A 252 -10.21 -5.47 -5.40
CA VAL A 252 -9.85 -6.53 -6.34
C VAL A 252 -8.39 -6.36 -6.75
N PRO A 253 -7.50 -7.31 -6.42
CA PRO A 253 -6.09 -7.17 -6.73
C PRO A 253 -5.82 -7.23 -8.23
N THR A 254 -4.77 -6.54 -8.67
CA THR A 254 -4.23 -6.70 -10.02
C THR A 254 -3.71 -8.13 -10.22
N ARG A 255 -4.14 -8.80 -11.28
CA ARG A 255 -3.71 -10.16 -11.61
C ARG A 255 -2.48 -10.07 -12.50
N VAL A 256 -1.32 -10.43 -11.96
CA VAL A 256 -0.03 -10.31 -12.64
C VAL A 256 0.41 -11.67 -13.15
N VAL A 257 0.64 -11.80 -14.45
CA VAL A 257 1.22 -12.98 -15.09
C VAL A 257 2.62 -12.63 -15.56
N VAL A 258 3.61 -13.35 -15.05
CA VAL A 258 5.01 -13.20 -15.48
C VAL A 258 5.39 -14.36 -16.37
N THR A 259 5.90 -14.06 -17.56
CA THR A 259 6.32 -15.08 -18.53
C THR A 259 7.44 -14.58 -19.42
N ARG A 260 8.47 -15.41 -19.65
CA ARG A 260 9.54 -15.08 -20.61
C ARG A 260 9.18 -15.41 -22.06
N SER A 261 8.31 -16.40 -22.28
CA SER A 261 8.03 -16.93 -23.62
C SER A 261 6.81 -16.32 -24.29
N MET A 262 5.95 -15.60 -23.55
CA MET A 262 4.59 -15.27 -23.96
C MET A 262 3.81 -16.48 -24.51
N ASP A 263 4.11 -17.69 -24.05
CA ASP A 263 3.32 -18.87 -24.37
C ASP A 263 2.09 -18.91 -23.46
N LEU A 264 1.08 -18.11 -23.77
CA LEU A 264 -0.12 -17.95 -22.96
C LEU A 264 -1.36 -18.34 -23.78
N PRO A 265 -2.36 -18.99 -23.16
CA PRO A 265 -3.57 -19.36 -23.87
C PRO A 265 -4.38 -18.09 -24.19
N LEU A 266 -4.91 -17.98 -25.41
CA LEU A 266 -5.74 -16.83 -25.80
C LEU A 266 -7.08 -16.78 -25.03
N GLU A 267 -7.56 -17.95 -24.60
CA GLU A 267 -8.73 -18.10 -23.74
C GLU A 267 -8.28 -18.51 -22.32
N CYS A 268 -8.34 -17.55 -21.39
CA CYS A 268 -8.00 -17.73 -19.99
C CYS A 268 -8.94 -16.87 -19.14
N ASN A 269 -9.32 -17.37 -17.97
CA ASN A 269 -10.12 -16.64 -16.98
C ASN A 269 -9.42 -15.34 -16.52
N LEU A 270 -8.09 -15.28 -16.60
CA LEU A 270 -7.31 -14.09 -16.28
C LEU A 270 -7.54 -12.92 -17.25
N TRP A 271 -7.98 -13.18 -18.48
CA TRP A 271 -8.22 -12.12 -19.48
C TRP A 271 -9.63 -11.52 -19.38
N ASP A 272 -10.50 -12.10 -18.55
CA ASP A 272 -11.84 -11.57 -18.30
C ASP A 272 -11.76 -10.34 -17.39
N ALA A 273 -12.02 -9.16 -17.94
CA ALA A 273 -11.99 -7.89 -17.22
C ALA A 273 -12.95 -7.83 -16.02
N ARG A 274 -14.01 -8.65 -15.99
CA ARG A 274 -14.94 -8.74 -14.84
C ARG A 274 -14.26 -9.28 -13.58
N GLY A 275 -13.15 -10.00 -13.73
CA GLY A 275 -12.37 -10.52 -12.61
C GLY A 275 -11.35 -9.54 -12.03
N GLY A 276 -11.25 -8.31 -12.56
CA GLY A 276 -10.29 -7.29 -12.13
C GLY A 276 -9.25 -6.93 -13.19
N PRO A 277 -8.36 -5.96 -12.91
CA PRO A 277 -7.28 -5.60 -13.83
C PRO A 277 -6.28 -6.76 -14.00
N THR A 278 -5.72 -6.87 -15.21
CA THR A 278 -4.74 -7.90 -15.54
C THR A 278 -3.53 -7.30 -16.22
N LEU A 279 -2.36 -7.65 -15.70
CA LEU A 279 -1.06 -7.23 -16.18
C LEU A 279 -0.24 -8.47 -16.57
N VAL A 280 0.31 -8.46 -17.78
CA VAL A 280 1.29 -9.44 -18.24
C VAL A 280 2.64 -8.73 -18.32
N ILE A 281 3.64 -9.29 -17.64
CA ILE A 281 5.02 -8.82 -17.72
C ILE A 281 5.83 -9.87 -18.47
N THR A 282 6.55 -9.43 -19.50
CA THR A 282 7.30 -10.32 -20.37
C THR A 282 8.63 -9.75 -20.85
N GLU A 283 9.44 -10.61 -21.44
CA GLU A 283 10.72 -10.26 -22.07
C GLU A 283 10.47 -9.43 -23.34
N GLU A 284 11.33 -8.45 -23.58
CA GLU A 284 11.19 -7.55 -24.73
C GLU A 284 11.17 -8.29 -26.08
N GLY A 285 10.25 -7.88 -26.96
CA GLY A 285 10.16 -8.37 -28.34
C GLY A 285 9.54 -9.76 -28.49
N VAL A 286 9.10 -10.39 -27.39
CA VAL A 286 8.59 -11.77 -27.44
C VAL A 286 7.10 -11.80 -27.83
N ASN A 287 6.81 -12.50 -28.93
CA ASN A 287 5.46 -12.77 -29.45
C ASN A 287 4.53 -11.53 -29.54
N PRO A 288 4.90 -10.50 -30.32
CA PRO A 288 4.13 -9.25 -30.42
C PRO A 288 2.70 -9.46 -30.93
N GLU A 289 2.45 -10.50 -31.72
CA GLU A 289 1.11 -10.85 -32.19
C GLU A 289 0.19 -11.22 -31.02
N LEU A 290 0.62 -12.13 -30.13
CA LEU A 290 -0.18 -12.48 -28.95
C LEU A 290 -0.32 -11.31 -27.99
N GLN A 291 0.74 -10.54 -27.77
CA GLN A 291 0.65 -9.32 -26.96
C GLN A 291 -0.46 -8.39 -27.50
N GLY A 292 -0.51 -8.16 -28.82
CA GLY A 292 -1.55 -7.36 -29.47
C GLY A 292 -2.96 -7.94 -29.27
N LYS A 293 -3.12 -9.26 -29.33
CA LYS A 293 -4.39 -9.95 -29.05
C LYS A 293 -4.83 -9.77 -27.59
N LEU A 294 -3.92 -9.88 -26.63
CA LEU A 294 -4.21 -9.67 -25.21
C LEU A 294 -4.55 -8.21 -24.90
N ARG A 295 -3.81 -7.24 -25.48
CA ARG A 295 -4.12 -5.81 -25.38
C ARG A 295 -5.54 -5.50 -25.87
N LYS A 296 -5.99 -6.12 -26.97
CA LYS A 296 -7.38 -6.01 -27.46
C LYS A 296 -8.43 -6.56 -26.49
N LYS A 297 -8.08 -7.55 -25.65
CA LYS A 297 -8.93 -8.05 -24.56
C LYS A 297 -8.89 -7.17 -23.30
N GLY A 298 -8.15 -6.06 -23.32
CA GLY A 298 -8.01 -5.14 -22.20
C GLY A 298 -6.96 -5.56 -21.16
N VAL A 299 -6.08 -6.49 -21.52
CA VAL A 299 -4.93 -6.91 -20.70
C VAL A 299 -3.78 -5.94 -20.95
N GLU A 300 -3.19 -5.41 -19.88
CA GLU A 300 -1.97 -4.62 -19.99
C GLU A 300 -0.78 -5.54 -20.21
N VAL A 301 0.09 -5.21 -21.17
CA VAL A 301 1.29 -6.00 -21.48
C VAL A 301 2.50 -5.09 -21.42
N ILE A 302 3.39 -5.37 -20.48
CA ILE A 302 4.64 -4.65 -20.22
C ILE A 302 5.82 -5.54 -20.62
N GLU A 303 6.74 -4.94 -21.36
CA GLU A 303 7.99 -5.55 -21.78
C GLU A 303 9.12 -5.02 -20.89
N ILE A 304 9.99 -5.93 -20.47
CA ILE A 304 11.20 -5.63 -19.69
C ILE A 304 12.37 -6.31 -20.39
N GLU A 305 13.36 -5.51 -20.78
CA GLU A 305 14.63 -6.01 -21.30
C GLU A 305 15.40 -6.79 -20.22
N GLY A 306 15.77 -8.03 -20.51
CA GLY A 306 16.46 -8.92 -19.57
C GLY A 306 15.61 -9.19 -18.34
N LEU A 307 14.46 -9.84 -18.51
CA LEU A 307 13.47 -10.07 -17.47
C LEU A 307 14.01 -10.94 -16.32
N ASP A 308 14.24 -10.30 -15.19
CA ASP A 308 14.43 -10.90 -13.86
C ASP A 308 13.29 -10.51 -12.90
N LEU A 309 13.17 -11.21 -11.77
CA LEU A 309 12.06 -10.99 -10.85
C LEU A 309 12.27 -9.74 -9.98
N GLY A 310 13.51 -9.28 -9.81
CA GLY A 310 13.82 -8.00 -9.18
C GLY A 310 13.19 -6.82 -9.94
N LYS A 311 13.38 -6.76 -11.26
CA LYS A 311 12.78 -5.74 -12.13
C LYS A 311 11.25 -5.79 -12.14
N VAL A 312 10.67 -7.00 -12.03
CA VAL A 312 9.22 -7.17 -11.87
C VAL A 312 8.78 -6.45 -10.60
N VAL A 313 9.43 -6.71 -9.47
CA VAL A 313 9.09 -6.11 -8.16
C VAL A 313 9.29 -4.60 -8.15
N ASP A 314 10.35 -4.09 -8.77
CA ASP A 314 10.60 -2.66 -8.95
C ASP A 314 9.45 -2.00 -9.74
N HIS A 315 9.05 -2.64 -10.85
CA HIS A 315 7.91 -2.16 -11.64
C HIS A 315 6.59 -2.20 -10.86
N LEU A 316 6.37 -3.19 -9.99
CA LEU A 316 5.20 -3.20 -9.10
C LEU A 316 5.26 -2.05 -8.08
N TYR A 317 6.44 -1.78 -7.50
CA TYR A 317 6.65 -0.66 -6.58
C TYR A 317 6.42 0.70 -7.24
N ASP A 318 6.84 0.85 -8.50
CA ASP A 318 6.67 2.08 -9.28
C ASP A 318 5.22 2.40 -9.62
N ARG A 319 4.36 1.39 -9.58
CA ARG A 319 2.90 1.52 -9.71
C ARG A 319 2.19 1.77 -8.39
N GLY A 320 2.93 1.78 -7.28
CA GLY A 320 2.38 1.99 -5.95
C GLY A 320 1.90 0.77 -5.22
N PHE A 321 2.26 -0.42 -5.70
CA PHE A 321 1.96 -1.61 -4.95
C PHE A 321 2.90 -1.68 -3.74
N MET A 322 2.30 -1.91 -2.58
CA MET A 322 2.97 -2.07 -1.31
C MET A 322 2.99 -3.52 -0.84
N ARG A 323 2.12 -4.37 -1.38
CA ARG A 323 2.04 -5.80 -1.07
C ARG A 323 1.66 -6.64 -2.28
N ALA A 324 2.45 -7.69 -2.55
CA ALA A 324 2.22 -8.65 -3.62
C ALA A 324 2.07 -10.08 -3.07
N LEU A 325 0.98 -10.76 -3.43
CA LEU A 325 0.77 -12.17 -3.12
C LEU A 325 1.25 -13.05 -4.28
N TRP A 326 2.22 -13.92 -4.03
CA TRP A 326 2.75 -14.84 -5.03
C TRP A 326 2.07 -16.20 -4.87
N GLU A 327 1.26 -16.59 -5.86
CA GLU A 327 0.60 -17.90 -5.94
C GLU A 327 1.14 -18.71 -7.11
N CYS A 328 2.46 -18.73 -7.27
CA CYS A 328 3.15 -19.38 -8.36
C CYS A 328 3.62 -20.80 -8.02
N GLY A 329 3.89 -21.61 -9.05
CA GLY A 329 4.48 -22.94 -8.88
C GLY A 329 5.96 -22.90 -8.50
N GLY A 330 6.49 -24.05 -8.04
CA GLY A 330 7.86 -24.17 -7.53
C GLY A 330 8.96 -23.72 -8.49
N VAL A 331 8.73 -23.81 -9.80
CA VAL A 331 9.66 -23.35 -10.85
C VAL A 331 9.91 -21.84 -10.79
N MET A 332 8.89 -21.05 -10.47
CA MET A 332 9.01 -19.60 -10.33
C MET A 332 9.33 -19.19 -8.89
N ALA A 333 8.78 -19.91 -7.90
CA ALA A 333 9.04 -19.64 -6.49
C ALA A 333 10.51 -19.77 -6.11
N ALA A 334 11.21 -20.78 -6.65
CA ALA A 334 12.63 -21.02 -6.39
C ALA A 334 13.55 -19.83 -6.78
N PRO A 335 13.54 -19.34 -8.04
CA PRO A 335 14.31 -18.16 -8.40
C PRO A 335 13.85 -16.90 -7.66
N ALA A 336 12.55 -16.75 -7.38
CA ALA A 336 12.04 -15.62 -6.59
C ALA A 336 12.63 -15.58 -5.17
N ILE A 337 12.83 -16.75 -4.56
CA ILE A 337 13.49 -16.87 -3.26
C ILE A 337 14.99 -16.58 -3.39
N SER A 338 15.68 -17.17 -4.37
CA SER A 338 17.13 -16.98 -4.53
C SER A 338 17.52 -15.55 -4.88
N GLU A 339 16.67 -14.84 -5.63
CA GLU A 339 16.86 -13.42 -5.99
C GLU A 339 16.51 -12.47 -4.81
N GLY A 340 16.06 -13.00 -3.66
CA GLY A 340 15.69 -12.20 -2.50
C GLY A 340 14.41 -11.39 -2.69
N VAL A 341 13.57 -11.76 -3.68
CA VAL A 341 12.30 -11.11 -3.95
C VAL A 341 11.25 -11.52 -2.92
N ILE A 342 11.16 -12.79 -2.56
CA ILE A 342 10.19 -13.27 -1.57
C ILE A 342 10.67 -12.93 -0.15
N ASN A 343 9.83 -12.21 0.60
CA ASN A 343 10.15 -11.73 1.95
C ASN A 343 9.53 -12.60 3.03
N LYS A 344 8.34 -13.15 2.74
CA LYS A 344 7.48 -13.88 3.68
C LYS A 344 6.87 -15.09 3.01
N VAL A 345 6.71 -16.17 3.76
CA VAL A 345 6.05 -17.41 3.32
C VAL A 345 4.77 -17.64 4.08
N MET A 346 3.75 -18.13 3.37
CA MET A 346 2.44 -18.51 3.88
C MET A 346 2.10 -19.91 3.36
N ALA A 347 2.42 -20.93 4.16
CA ALA A 347 2.32 -22.34 3.79
C ALA A 347 1.08 -22.99 4.41
N PHE A 348 0.16 -23.48 3.57
CA PHE A 348 -0.93 -24.34 4.02
C PHE A 348 -0.53 -25.80 3.88
N VAL A 349 -0.56 -26.55 4.97
CA VAL A 349 -0.24 -27.97 5.03
C VAL A 349 -1.50 -28.76 5.31
N ALA A 350 -1.98 -29.50 4.31
CA ALA A 350 -3.15 -30.35 4.42
C ALA A 350 -2.75 -31.73 4.98
N PRO A 351 -3.61 -32.39 5.78
CA PRO A 351 -3.36 -33.72 6.32
C PRO A 351 -3.62 -34.80 5.26
N LYS A 352 -2.84 -34.73 4.17
CA LYS A 352 -2.88 -35.63 3.00
C LYS A 352 -1.46 -36.10 2.71
N ILE A 353 -1.30 -37.30 2.17
CA ILE A 353 -0.02 -37.83 1.70
C ILE A 353 -0.26 -38.37 0.29
N ILE A 354 0.62 -38.05 -0.65
CA ILE A 354 0.47 -38.48 -2.06
C ILE A 354 1.71 -39.16 -2.63
N GLY A 355 2.89 -38.85 -2.13
CA GLY A 355 4.16 -39.36 -2.62
C GLY A 355 4.50 -38.86 -4.04
N GLY A 356 5.24 -39.67 -4.79
CA GLY A 356 5.65 -39.37 -6.15
C GLY A 356 6.98 -38.63 -6.22
N THR A 357 7.96 -39.24 -6.88
CA THR A 357 9.27 -38.61 -7.10
C THR A 357 9.16 -37.48 -8.11
N GLY A 358 8.25 -37.59 -9.09
CA GLY A 358 7.96 -36.54 -10.07
C GLY A 358 6.90 -35.53 -9.61
N ALA A 359 6.30 -35.72 -8.44
CA ALA A 359 5.24 -34.83 -7.96
C ALA A 359 5.83 -33.47 -7.54
N PRO A 360 5.22 -32.35 -7.99
CA PRO A 360 5.80 -31.02 -7.81
C PRO A 360 5.79 -30.57 -6.34
N THR A 361 6.85 -29.90 -5.92
CA THR A 361 7.02 -29.31 -4.59
C THR A 361 6.77 -27.79 -4.62
N PRO A 362 6.54 -27.14 -3.45
CA PRO A 362 6.33 -25.71 -3.37
C PRO A 362 7.50 -24.85 -3.87
N VAL A 363 8.72 -25.37 -3.74
CA VAL A 363 9.95 -24.73 -4.18
C VAL A 363 10.72 -25.73 -5.02
N GLY A 364 11.04 -25.35 -6.26
CA GLY A 364 11.74 -26.20 -7.21
C GLY A 364 13.26 -26.17 -7.06
N ASP A 365 13.93 -26.98 -7.88
CA ASP A 365 15.37 -27.24 -7.77
C ASP A 365 16.27 -26.02 -8.05
N ALA A 366 15.73 -25.01 -8.74
CA ALA A 366 16.45 -23.78 -9.07
C ALA A 366 16.89 -22.96 -7.84
N LEU A 367 16.44 -23.32 -6.63
CA LEU A 367 16.92 -22.72 -5.39
C LEU A 367 18.41 -23.07 -5.15
N GLY A 368 18.88 -24.23 -5.65
CA GLY A 368 20.31 -24.56 -5.73
C GLY A 368 21.01 -24.91 -4.41
N LEU A 369 20.27 -25.06 -3.30
CA LEU A 369 20.84 -25.41 -1.99
C LEU A 369 21.03 -26.93 -1.89
N THR A 370 22.26 -27.37 -1.62
CA THR A 370 22.62 -28.80 -1.67
C THR A 370 22.96 -29.41 -0.31
N LYS A 371 23.24 -28.58 0.71
CA LYS A 371 23.51 -29.02 2.08
C LYS A 371 22.50 -28.44 3.04
N MET A 372 22.19 -29.17 4.11
CA MET A 372 21.30 -28.68 5.16
C MET A 372 21.83 -27.45 5.90
N THR A 373 23.15 -27.25 5.93
CA THR A 373 23.78 -26.04 6.47
C THR A 373 23.50 -24.80 5.64
N ASP A 374 23.11 -24.99 4.37
CA ASP A 374 22.81 -23.91 3.44
C ASP A 374 21.30 -23.63 3.40
N ALA A 375 20.48 -24.46 4.08
CA ALA A 375 19.04 -24.31 4.12
C ALA A 375 18.64 -22.97 4.73
N LEU A 376 17.58 -22.37 4.18
CA LEU A 376 17.10 -21.08 4.63
C LEU A 376 16.26 -21.24 5.90
N ASP A 377 16.74 -20.68 7.01
CA ASP A 377 15.97 -20.60 8.24
C ASP A 377 14.82 -19.60 8.08
N VAL A 378 13.60 -20.03 8.43
CA VAL A 378 12.43 -19.16 8.48
C VAL A 378 12.28 -18.62 9.90
N THR A 379 12.12 -17.31 10.04
CA THR A 379 12.05 -16.63 11.33
C THR A 379 10.64 -16.10 11.63
N ASP A 380 10.40 -15.75 12.91
CA ASP A 380 9.10 -15.34 13.44
C ASP A 380 7.94 -16.28 13.05
N VAL A 381 8.22 -17.58 13.02
CA VAL A 381 7.24 -18.56 12.55
C VAL A 381 6.05 -18.64 13.49
N THR A 382 4.85 -18.52 12.93
CA THR A 382 3.59 -18.73 13.61
C THR A 382 2.87 -19.91 12.98
N TYR A 383 2.17 -20.68 13.82
CA TYR A 383 1.37 -21.81 13.40
C TYR A 383 -0.08 -21.57 13.81
N GLN A 384 -0.99 -21.77 12.87
CA GLN A 384 -2.43 -21.68 13.10
C GLN A 384 -3.11 -22.93 12.54
N GLN A 385 -3.89 -23.62 13.36
CA GLN A 385 -4.78 -24.65 12.85
C GLN A 385 -5.97 -24.00 12.12
N VAL A 386 -6.21 -24.44 10.89
CA VAL A 386 -7.30 -23.97 10.02
C VAL A 386 -8.14 -25.17 9.61
N ASP A 387 -9.18 -25.46 10.40
CA ASP A 387 -9.95 -26.70 10.30
C ASP A 387 -9.02 -27.93 10.42
N GLN A 388 -8.83 -28.69 9.35
CA GLN A 388 -7.92 -29.85 9.31
C GLN A 388 -6.51 -29.48 8.83
N ASP A 389 -6.33 -28.32 8.21
CA ASP A 389 -5.04 -27.87 7.70
C ASP A 389 -4.24 -27.13 8.79
N VAL A 390 -2.93 -27.00 8.59
CA VAL A 390 -2.06 -26.11 9.35
C VAL A 390 -1.57 -24.98 8.45
N LEU A 391 -1.73 -23.75 8.90
CA LEU A 391 -1.12 -22.58 8.30
C LEU A 391 0.16 -22.25 9.06
N ALA A 392 1.30 -22.28 8.36
CA ALA A 392 2.59 -21.79 8.86
C ALA A 392 2.95 -20.48 8.13
N VAL A 393 3.29 -19.44 8.89
CA VAL A 393 3.67 -18.13 8.36
C VAL A 393 4.98 -17.69 8.99
N GLY A 394 5.93 -17.22 8.19
CA GLY A 394 7.20 -16.69 8.68
C GLY A 394 7.98 -15.91 7.62
N TYR A 395 9.10 -15.33 8.02
CA TYR A 395 9.95 -14.51 7.14
C TYR A 395 11.17 -15.27 6.65
N LEU A 396 11.56 -14.99 5.40
CA LEU A 396 12.79 -15.52 4.83
C LEU A 396 14.01 -14.67 5.25
N PRO A 397 15.24 -15.22 5.14
CA PRO A 397 16.46 -14.55 5.59
C PRO A 397 16.69 -13.14 5.04
N VAL A 398 16.19 -12.83 3.83
CA VAL A 398 16.27 -11.49 3.24
C VAL A 398 15.59 -10.41 4.09
N THR A 399 14.58 -10.78 4.88
CA THR A 399 13.86 -9.89 5.81
C THR A 399 14.45 -9.96 7.22
N LYS A 400 15.16 -11.05 7.55
CA LYS A 400 15.64 -11.43 8.90
C LYS A 400 14.54 -11.62 9.93
N SER A 401 13.80 -10.58 10.31
CA SER A 401 12.67 -10.66 11.26
C SER A 401 11.79 -9.42 11.11
N LEU A 402 10.58 -9.44 11.67
CA LEU A 402 9.71 -8.27 11.66
C LEU A 402 10.29 -7.11 12.47
N PHE A 403 10.92 -7.38 13.61
CA PHE A 403 11.55 -6.33 14.41
C PHE A 403 12.78 -5.74 13.72
N HIS A 404 13.54 -6.57 13.00
CA HIS A 404 14.65 -6.09 12.18
C HIS A 404 14.16 -5.19 11.05
N LEU A 405 13.12 -5.61 10.34
CA LEU A 405 12.50 -4.80 9.30
C LEU A 405 12.00 -3.45 9.86
N ALA A 406 11.34 -3.48 11.01
CA ALA A 406 10.90 -2.26 11.67
C ALA A 406 12.09 -1.37 12.02
N LYS A 407 13.16 -1.92 12.60
CA LYS A 407 14.39 -1.17 12.92
C LYS A 407 14.96 -0.49 11.67
N GLU A 408 15.13 -1.21 10.57
CA GLU A 408 15.58 -0.64 9.29
C GLU A 408 14.70 0.52 8.85
N ALA A 409 13.37 0.38 8.89
CA ALA A 409 12.45 1.44 8.51
C ALA A 409 12.60 2.72 9.37
N TYR A 410 12.90 2.58 10.66
CA TYR A 410 13.00 3.71 11.59
C TYR A 410 14.40 4.30 11.73
N ASP A 411 15.44 3.54 11.39
CA ASP A 411 16.85 3.95 11.43
C ASP A 411 17.26 4.68 10.15
N LEU A 412 16.42 4.66 9.11
CA LEU A 412 16.60 5.52 7.95
C LEU A 412 16.76 6.97 8.42
N PRO A 413 17.79 7.68 7.92
CA PRO A 413 17.92 9.09 8.22
C PRO A 413 16.61 9.77 7.86
N LYS A 414 16.15 10.71 8.70
CA LYS A 414 15.18 11.70 8.23
C LYS A 414 15.75 12.21 6.91
N PRO A 415 15.00 12.22 5.80
CA PRO A 415 15.48 12.82 4.58
C PRO A 415 16.01 14.18 4.99
N HIS A 416 17.32 14.34 4.87
CA HIS A 416 17.91 15.62 5.19
C HIS A 416 17.18 16.57 4.25
N HIS A 417 16.54 17.59 4.82
CA HIS A 417 16.47 18.86 4.12
C HIS A 417 17.93 19.24 3.85
N GLN A 418 18.49 18.75 2.76
CA GLN A 418 19.27 19.62 1.93
C GLN A 418 18.24 20.31 1.04
N CYS A 419 17.72 21.44 1.53
CA CYS A 419 17.87 22.61 0.68
C CYS A 419 19.36 22.62 0.31
N PRO A 420 19.72 22.52 -0.98
CA PRO A 420 21.09 22.73 -1.40
C PRO A 420 21.60 24.00 -0.70
N GLY A 421 22.78 23.91 -0.09
CA GLY A 421 23.45 25.09 0.45
C GLY A 421 23.60 26.15 -0.65
N PRO A 422 23.93 27.41 -0.29
CA PRO A 422 24.15 28.44 -1.29
C PRO A 422 25.16 27.91 -2.33
N PRO A 423 24.84 27.99 -3.63
CA PRO A 423 25.64 27.35 -4.66
C PRO A 423 27.05 27.92 -4.66
N THR A 424 28.05 27.05 -4.77
CA THR A 424 29.31 27.43 -5.42
C THR A 424 28.99 27.68 -6.89
N ASP A 425 29.65 28.68 -7.48
CA ASP A 425 29.24 29.52 -8.63
C ASP A 425 28.80 28.86 -9.98
N ASP A 426 28.42 27.58 -10.03
CA ASP A 426 28.06 26.85 -11.27
C ASP A 426 26.76 25.99 -11.22
N GLU A 427 25.85 26.16 -10.24
CA GLU A 427 24.61 25.35 -10.15
C GLU A 427 23.30 26.18 -10.08
N GLU A 428 22.59 26.32 -11.21
CA GLU A 428 21.19 26.84 -11.27
C GLU A 428 20.13 25.77 -10.88
N GLU A 429 20.52 24.54 -10.51
CA GLU A 429 19.61 23.41 -10.25
C GLU A 429 19.18 23.24 -8.77
N GLY A 430 19.59 24.14 -7.87
CA GLY A 430 19.55 23.93 -6.43
C GLY A 430 18.21 24.13 -5.69
N MET A 431 17.06 24.29 -6.33
CA MET A 431 15.78 24.48 -5.59
C MET A 431 14.60 23.78 -6.27
N ALA A 432 14.66 22.45 -6.42
CA ALA A 432 13.56 21.68 -7.00
C ALA A 432 12.95 20.67 -6.02
N VAL A 433 11.63 20.72 -5.84
CA VAL A 433 10.82 19.72 -5.14
C VAL A 433 10.32 18.71 -6.18
N ARG A 434 10.80 17.47 -6.08
CA ARG A 434 10.37 16.36 -6.93
C ARG A 434 9.28 15.55 -6.25
N PHE A 435 8.18 15.31 -6.95
CA PHE A 435 7.06 14.52 -6.46
C PHE A 435 6.61 13.55 -7.56
N TYR A 436 6.12 12.38 -7.18
CA TYR A 436 5.65 11.37 -8.15
C TYR A 436 4.60 10.50 -7.49
N LYS A 437 5.04 9.70 -6.50
CA LYS A 437 4.20 8.74 -5.79
C LYS A 437 3.34 9.42 -4.73
N ALA A 438 2.06 9.07 -4.65
CA ALA A 438 1.11 9.67 -3.72
C ALA A 438 1.48 9.46 -2.23
N TRP A 439 2.25 8.43 -1.90
CA TRP A 439 2.70 8.14 -0.54
C TRP A 439 4.09 8.69 -0.19
N ASN A 440 4.73 9.45 -1.10
CA ASN A 440 5.96 10.17 -0.80
C ASN A 440 5.68 11.44 0.02
N GLU A 441 6.73 12.08 0.55
CA GLU A 441 6.66 13.34 1.30
C GLU A 441 5.84 14.42 0.59
N TYR A 442 6.09 14.59 -0.71
CA TYR A 442 5.34 15.52 -1.57
C TYR A 442 4.21 14.83 -2.35
N GLY A 443 3.79 13.63 -1.93
CA GLY A 443 2.82 12.82 -2.66
C GLY A 443 1.45 13.48 -2.78
N LEU A 444 1.08 14.35 -1.84
CA LEU A 444 -0.13 15.17 -1.92
C LEU A 444 -0.08 16.19 -3.08
N LEU A 445 1.09 16.48 -3.66
CA LEU A 445 1.21 17.23 -4.92
C LEU A 445 0.73 16.43 -6.14
N SER A 446 0.77 15.10 -6.11
CA SER A 446 0.35 14.24 -7.22
C SER A 446 -1.17 14.31 -7.46
N ASN A 447 -1.59 14.40 -8.73
CA ASN A 447 -3.00 14.28 -9.13
C ASN A 447 -3.61 12.90 -8.80
N PHE A 448 -2.77 11.88 -8.55
CA PHE A 448 -3.19 10.55 -8.12
C PHE A 448 -3.52 10.47 -6.63
N PHE A 449 -3.13 11.47 -5.82
CA PHE A 449 -3.50 11.49 -4.42
C PHE A 449 -5.02 11.70 -4.26
N CYS A 450 -5.68 10.76 -3.59
CA CYS A 450 -7.13 10.77 -3.36
C CYS A 450 -7.52 11.81 -2.31
N VAL A 451 -8.07 12.94 -2.77
CA VAL A 451 -8.77 13.94 -1.96
C VAL A 451 -10.15 14.14 -2.60
N PRO A 452 -11.25 14.04 -1.85
CA PRO A 452 -12.58 14.35 -2.38
C PRO A 452 -12.65 15.81 -2.89
N LEU A 453 -13.09 16.00 -4.13
CA LEU A 453 -13.21 17.30 -4.80
C LEU A 453 -14.66 17.56 -5.20
N GLU A 454 -15.24 18.66 -4.74
CA GLU A 454 -16.54 19.14 -5.22
C GLU A 454 -16.34 19.97 -6.49
N LEU A 455 -16.71 19.41 -7.64
CA LEU A 455 -16.49 20.00 -8.96
C LEU A 455 -17.68 19.72 -9.86
N ASP A 456 -18.18 20.76 -10.52
CA ASP A 456 -19.29 20.66 -11.49
C ASP A 456 -20.58 20.05 -10.91
N GLY A 457 -20.80 20.21 -9.60
CA GLY A 457 -21.97 19.69 -8.89
C GLY A 457 -21.85 18.23 -8.44
N ASP A 458 -20.72 17.59 -8.70
CA ASP A 458 -20.42 16.20 -8.31
C ASP A 458 -19.21 16.14 -7.35
N VAL A 459 -19.12 15.04 -6.58
CA VAL A 459 -17.98 14.74 -5.71
C VAL A 459 -17.07 13.71 -6.39
N TRP A 460 -15.81 14.08 -6.59
CA TRP A 460 -14.80 13.26 -7.25
C TRP A 460 -13.76 12.76 -6.25
N LYS A 461 -13.37 11.49 -6.31
CA LYS A 461 -12.41 10.90 -5.35
C LYS A 461 -10.98 11.43 -5.46
N SER A 462 -10.59 11.92 -6.65
CA SER A 462 -9.29 12.54 -6.89
C SER A 462 -9.33 13.45 -8.12
N ALA A 463 -8.28 14.26 -8.31
CA ALA A 463 -8.10 15.05 -9.52
C ALA A 463 -8.02 14.16 -10.78
N GLU A 464 -7.42 12.97 -10.66
CA GLU A 464 -7.34 12.01 -11.77
C GLU A 464 -8.72 11.43 -12.17
N HIS A 465 -9.61 11.14 -11.20
CA HIS A 465 -10.98 10.70 -11.52
C HIS A 465 -11.72 11.75 -12.35
N TYR A 466 -11.66 13.01 -11.90
CA TYR A 466 -12.25 14.13 -12.62
C TYR A 466 -11.65 14.27 -14.01
N TYR A 467 -10.32 14.34 -14.11
CA TYR A 467 -9.60 14.52 -15.37
C TYR A 467 -9.96 13.45 -16.41
N GLN A 468 -10.02 12.18 -16.01
CA GLN A 468 -10.33 11.07 -16.91
C GLN A 468 -11.79 11.08 -17.35
N ALA A 469 -12.73 11.43 -16.47
CA ALA A 469 -14.14 11.54 -16.83
C ALA A 469 -14.41 12.73 -17.76
N MET A 470 -13.74 13.86 -17.55
CA MET A 470 -13.91 15.06 -18.37
C MET A 470 -13.45 14.94 -19.82
N LYS A 471 -12.79 13.83 -20.19
CA LYS A 471 -12.59 13.44 -21.59
C LYS A 471 -13.89 13.30 -22.35
N PHE A 472 -14.98 12.96 -21.67
CA PHE A 472 -16.27 12.58 -22.28
C PHE A 472 -17.37 13.62 -22.05
N SER A 473 -17.09 14.73 -21.35
CA SER A 473 -18.12 15.65 -20.84
C SER A 473 -18.90 16.44 -21.89
N ASN A 474 -18.34 16.69 -23.07
CA ASN A 474 -19.01 17.42 -24.16
C ASN A 474 -19.81 16.51 -25.11
N SER A 475 -19.83 15.20 -24.88
CA SER A 475 -20.60 14.27 -25.70
C SER A 475 -22.03 14.20 -25.16
N CYS A 476 -23.02 14.65 -25.93
CA CYS A 476 -24.44 14.55 -25.56
C CYS A 476 -25.00 13.11 -25.63
N SER A 477 -24.13 12.10 -25.73
CA SER A 477 -24.51 10.70 -25.79
C SER A 477 -24.72 10.12 -24.40
N ILE A 478 -25.71 9.22 -24.27
CA ILE A 478 -25.96 8.50 -23.02
C ILE A 478 -24.73 7.64 -22.68
N GLU A 479 -24.08 7.09 -23.70
CA GLU A 479 -22.87 6.29 -23.63
C GLU A 479 -21.72 7.05 -22.95
N ALA A 480 -21.49 8.31 -23.31
CA ALA A 480 -20.47 9.14 -22.65
C ALA A 480 -20.78 9.37 -21.16
N GLY A 481 -22.05 9.62 -20.82
CA GLY A 481 -22.47 9.77 -19.43
C GLY A 481 -22.27 8.48 -18.60
N LEU A 482 -22.48 7.30 -19.21
CA LEU A 482 -22.21 6.02 -18.56
C LEU A 482 -20.71 5.80 -18.33
N VAL A 483 -19.87 6.14 -19.31
CA VAL A 483 -18.40 6.06 -19.18
C VAL A 483 -17.91 6.97 -18.04
N MET A 484 -18.42 8.19 -17.94
CA MET A 484 -18.06 9.12 -16.86
C MET A 484 -18.40 8.54 -15.48
N LYS A 485 -19.60 7.96 -15.33
CA LYS A 485 -20.02 7.30 -14.09
C LYS A 485 -19.17 6.08 -13.76
N GLU A 486 -18.78 5.29 -14.77
CA GLU A 486 -17.89 4.14 -14.59
C GLU A 486 -16.50 4.60 -14.10
N ILE A 487 -15.95 5.67 -14.67
CA ILE A 487 -14.66 6.24 -14.23
C ILE A 487 -14.78 6.77 -12.79
N ALA A 488 -15.85 7.51 -12.48
CA ALA A 488 -16.09 8.06 -11.14
C ALA A 488 -16.25 6.97 -10.07
N ALA A 489 -16.77 5.81 -10.44
CA ALA A 489 -17.00 4.69 -9.53
C ALA A 489 -15.72 3.93 -9.13
N GLN A 490 -14.62 4.10 -9.85
CA GLN A 490 -13.39 3.34 -9.60
C GLN A 490 -12.83 3.57 -8.19
N SER A 491 -12.19 2.55 -7.63
CA SER A 491 -11.69 2.57 -6.25
C SER A 491 -10.41 3.39 -6.06
N SER A 492 -9.61 3.57 -7.13
CA SER A 492 -8.35 4.33 -7.09
C SER A 492 -8.14 5.23 -8.31
N ALA A 493 -7.25 6.21 -8.16
CA ALA A 493 -6.87 7.12 -9.24
C ALA A 493 -6.21 6.39 -10.43
N GLU A 494 -5.40 5.37 -10.15
CA GLU A 494 -4.78 4.51 -11.16
C GLU A 494 -5.81 3.74 -11.98
N GLU A 495 -6.84 3.24 -11.30
CA GLU A 495 -7.91 2.50 -11.95
C GLU A 495 -8.80 3.43 -12.79
N ALA A 496 -9.10 4.62 -12.28
CA ALA A 496 -9.77 5.67 -13.06
C ALA A 496 -8.95 6.06 -14.31
N ALA A 497 -7.63 6.23 -14.17
CA ALA A 497 -6.71 6.47 -15.28
C ALA A 497 -6.73 5.33 -16.31
N ARG A 498 -6.69 4.09 -15.84
CA ARG A 498 -6.72 2.89 -16.69
C ARG A 498 -8.02 2.78 -17.47
N VAL A 499 -9.16 2.88 -16.79
CA VAL A 499 -10.50 2.81 -17.41
C VAL A 499 -10.69 3.97 -18.38
N GLY A 500 -10.35 5.21 -17.99
CA GLY A 500 -10.44 6.38 -18.85
C GLY A 500 -9.61 6.26 -20.13
N ARG A 501 -8.35 5.84 -20.03
CA ARG A 501 -7.47 5.59 -21.20
C ARG A 501 -8.02 4.47 -22.09
N LYS A 502 -8.53 3.39 -21.50
CA LYS A 502 -9.15 2.27 -22.25
C LYS A 502 -10.38 2.75 -23.02
N MET A 503 -11.27 3.52 -22.38
CA MET A 503 -12.48 4.03 -23.00
C MET A 503 -12.17 5.03 -24.11
N GLN A 504 -11.17 5.89 -23.92
CA GLN A 504 -10.65 6.78 -24.96
C GLN A 504 -10.15 6.00 -26.17
N ALA A 505 -9.34 4.96 -25.96
CA ALA A 505 -8.80 4.15 -27.04
C ALA A 505 -9.88 3.33 -27.78
N SER A 506 -10.88 2.83 -27.04
CA SER A 506 -11.94 1.99 -27.59
C SER A 506 -13.05 2.80 -28.27
N ASN A 507 -13.29 4.03 -27.80
CA ASN A 507 -14.38 4.88 -28.23
C ASN A 507 -13.91 6.33 -28.50
N PRO A 508 -13.02 6.55 -29.48
CA PRO A 508 -12.48 7.89 -29.75
C PRO A 508 -13.56 8.92 -30.09
N ASN A 509 -14.67 8.49 -30.70
CA ASN A 509 -15.80 9.37 -31.04
C ASN A 509 -16.57 9.92 -29.82
N LEU A 510 -16.42 9.29 -28.64
CA LEU A 510 -17.05 9.77 -27.41
C LEU A 510 -16.20 10.83 -26.70
N VAL A 511 -14.91 10.91 -27.05
CA VAL A 511 -14.01 11.90 -26.48
C VAL A 511 -14.34 13.26 -27.08
N ARG A 512 -14.34 14.30 -26.24
CA ARG A 512 -14.55 15.68 -26.68
C ARG A 512 -13.53 16.07 -27.74
N GLN A 513 -14.00 16.75 -28.79
CA GLN A 513 -13.18 17.09 -29.96
C GLN A 513 -12.04 18.06 -29.63
N ASP A 514 -12.24 18.90 -28.61
CA ASP A 514 -11.29 19.90 -28.12
C ASP A 514 -10.40 19.37 -26.98
N TRP A 515 -10.27 18.06 -26.81
CA TRP A 515 -9.55 17.48 -25.66
C TRP A 515 -8.11 17.97 -25.52
N ASP A 516 -7.38 18.09 -26.63
CA ASP A 516 -5.98 18.54 -26.59
C ASP A 516 -5.82 19.99 -26.13
N GLU A 517 -6.82 20.84 -26.39
CA GLU A 517 -6.86 22.23 -25.93
C GLU A 517 -7.40 22.33 -24.49
N ALA A 518 -8.34 21.46 -24.13
CA ALA A 518 -9.04 21.51 -22.84
C ALA A 518 -8.28 20.83 -21.69
N LYS A 519 -7.44 19.84 -21.95
CA LYS A 519 -6.82 18.96 -20.93
C LYS A 519 -6.08 19.71 -19.82
N LEU A 520 -5.32 20.76 -20.17
CA LEU A 520 -4.60 21.58 -19.19
C LEU A 520 -5.56 22.36 -18.28
N GLY A 521 -6.57 23.02 -18.86
CA GLY A 521 -7.58 23.77 -18.10
C GLY A 521 -8.41 22.88 -17.18
N ILE A 522 -8.75 21.66 -17.63
CA ILE A 522 -9.47 20.66 -16.84
C ILE A 522 -8.65 20.21 -15.63
N MET A 523 -7.37 19.87 -15.83
CA MET A 523 -6.49 19.51 -14.73
C MET A 523 -6.30 20.69 -13.76
N GLY A 524 -6.04 21.89 -14.29
CA GLY A 524 -5.89 23.10 -13.48
C GLY A 524 -7.12 23.44 -12.65
N LYS A 525 -8.33 23.18 -13.17
CA LYS A 525 -9.58 23.35 -12.40
C LYS A 525 -9.65 22.38 -11.23
N ALA A 526 -9.29 21.11 -11.45
CA ALA A 526 -9.29 20.12 -10.37
C ALA A 526 -8.25 20.45 -9.30
N LEU A 527 -7.05 20.87 -9.71
CA LEU A 527 -5.98 21.24 -8.78
C LEU A 527 -6.32 22.49 -7.99
N ARG A 528 -6.95 23.51 -8.59
CA ARG A 528 -7.39 24.71 -7.83
C ARG A 528 -8.37 24.39 -6.70
N VAL A 529 -9.27 23.42 -6.89
CA VAL A 529 -10.14 22.95 -5.80
C VAL A 529 -9.35 22.18 -4.76
N LYS A 530 -8.46 21.28 -5.19
CA LYS A 530 -7.61 20.50 -4.27
C LYS A 530 -6.73 21.39 -3.39
N PHE A 531 -6.11 22.41 -4.00
CA PHE A 531 -5.19 23.36 -3.37
C PHE A 531 -5.85 24.69 -3.00
N ALA A 532 -7.16 24.68 -2.73
CA ALA A 532 -7.86 25.85 -2.24
C ALA A 532 -7.25 26.34 -0.91
N VAL A 533 -7.25 27.66 -0.69
CA VAL A 533 -6.67 28.27 0.51
C VAL A 533 -7.22 27.61 1.78
N GLY A 534 -6.30 27.23 2.67
CA GLY A 534 -6.63 26.59 3.95
C GLY A 534 -6.76 25.06 3.91
N THR A 535 -6.69 24.41 2.74
CA THR A 535 -6.63 22.93 2.70
C THR A 535 -5.24 22.41 3.09
N PRO A 536 -5.13 21.15 3.56
CA PRO A 536 -3.82 20.52 3.81
C PRO A 536 -2.91 20.49 2.57
N ALA A 537 -3.50 20.34 1.38
CA ALA A 537 -2.75 20.36 0.12
C ALA A 537 -2.17 21.76 -0.16
N TRP A 538 -2.95 22.81 0.10
CA TRP A 538 -2.47 24.19 -0.01
C TRP A 538 -1.30 24.47 0.94
N ARG A 539 -1.36 24.01 2.21
CA ARG A 539 -0.25 24.22 3.16
C ARG A 539 1.04 23.55 2.69
N LEU A 540 0.96 22.32 2.17
CA LEU A 540 2.12 21.65 1.58
C LEU A 540 2.64 22.39 0.34
N LEU A 541 1.74 22.91 -0.50
CA LEU A 541 2.16 23.69 -1.67
C LEU A 541 2.90 24.96 -1.24
N GLN A 542 2.39 25.68 -0.24
CA GLN A 542 3.03 26.88 0.30
C GLN A 542 4.34 26.57 1.02
N SER A 543 4.50 25.41 1.67
CA SER A 543 5.76 25.03 2.32
C SER A 543 6.92 24.82 1.35
N THR A 544 6.65 24.78 0.04
CA THR A 544 7.69 24.78 -1.00
C THR A 544 8.22 26.19 -1.32
N CYS A 545 7.72 27.22 -0.63
CA CYS A 545 8.29 28.55 -0.58
C CYS A 545 8.86 28.81 0.82
N VAL A 546 10.08 29.32 0.88
CA VAL A 546 10.74 29.68 2.14
C VAL A 546 11.00 31.17 2.12
N GLU A 547 10.60 31.87 3.19
CA GLU A 547 10.78 33.32 3.30
C GLU A 547 12.27 33.67 3.15
N GLY A 548 12.57 34.59 2.24
CA GLY A 548 13.94 35.02 1.93
C GLY A 548 14.71 34.13 0.96
N LEU A 549 14.10 33.06 0.42
CA LEU A 549 14.67 32.23 -0.66
C LEU A 549 13.77 32.24 -1.90
N PRO A 550 14.32 32.01 -3.12
CA PRO A 550 13.52 31.78 -4.32
C PRO A 550 12.49 30.67 -4.13
N ALA A 551 11.34 30.73 -4.80
CA ALA A 551 10.36 29.67 -4.70
C ALA A 551 10.91 28.37 -5.35
N CYS A 552 10.71 27.21 -4.70
CA CYS A 552 11.18 25.95 -5.28
C CYS A 552 10.45 25.63 -6.59
N ARG A 553 11.17 25.16 -7.60
CA ARG A 553 10.57 24.55 -8.79
C ARG A 553 9.87 23.25 -8.42
N LEU A 554 8.64 23.03 -8.86
CA LEU A 554 7.91 21.79 -8.63
C LEU A 554 8.04 20.88 -9.84
N ILE A 555 8.47 19.65 -9.63
CA ILE A 555 8.75 18.68 -10.68
C ILE A 555 7.97 17.38 -10.44
N GLU A 556 7.07 17.06 -11.34
CA GLU A 556 6.45 15.73 -11.42
C GLU A 556 7.48 14.77 -12.05
N TYR A 557 7.97 13.83 -11.24
CA TYR A 557 9.07 12.93 -11.57
C TYR A 557 8.55 11.55 -12.00
N SER A 558 7.52 11.52 -12.86
CA SER A 558 7.07 10.29 -13.49
C SER A 558 8.09 9.84 -14.54
N PRO A 559 8.66 8.61 -14.41
CA PRO A 559 9.62 8.11 -15.38
C PRO A 559 8.99 7.77 -16.74
N ARG A 560 7.64 7.81 -16.86
CA ARG A 560 6.89 7.34 -18.04
C ARG A 560 5.96 8.38 -18.65
N ASP A 561 5.75 9.51 -18.00
CA ASP A 561 4.87 10.57 -18.48
C ASP A 561 5.68 11.83 -18.79
N SER A 562 6.03 12.02 -20.05
CA SER A 562 6.76 13.20 -20.51
C SER A 562 5.87 14.42 -20.76
N PHE A 563 4.55 14.31 -20.59
CA PHE A 563 3.63 15.44 -20.74
C PHE A 563 3.36 16.06 -19.37
N TRP A 564 2.89 15.27 -18.40
CA TRP A 564 2.63 15.76 -17.05
C TRP A 564 3.89 15.87 -16.20
N GLY A 565 4.91 15.06 -16.48
CA GLY A 565 6.21 15.02 -15.79
C GLY A 565 7.42 15.25 -16.67
N GLU A 566 8.61 15.11 -16.07
CA GLU A 566 9.92 15.27 -16.73
C GLU A 566 10.40 14.03 -17.51
N GLY A 567 9.78 12.86 -17.34
CA GLY A 567 10.21 11.63 -18.02
C GLY A 567 11.59 11.12 -17.58
N PHE A 568 12.05 10.02 -18.19
CA PHE A 568 13.29 9.34 -17.77
C PHE A 568 14.58 10.14 -18.03
N ASP A 569 14.58 11.01 -19.03
CA ASP A 569 15.74 11.79 -19.46
C ASP A 569 15.69 13.27 -19.02
N GLY A 570 14.68 13.66 -18.23
CA GLY A 570 14.50 15.03 -17.75
C GLY A 570 13.96 15.99 -18.82
N SER A 571 13.63 15.53 -20.03
CA SER A 571 13.21 16.38 -21.15
C SER A 571 11.70 16.62 -21.24
N GLY A 572 10.91 16.00 -20.35
CA GLY A 572 9.46 16.12 -20.31
C GLY A 572 8.97 17.52 -19.95
N LEU A 573 7.71 17.79 -20.28
CA LEU A 573 7.12 19.13 -20.20
C LEU A 573 6.76 19.57 -18.78
N ASN A 574 6.63 18.63 -17.84
CA ASN A 574 6.32 18.92 -16.44
C ASN A 574 5.08 19.81 -16.22
N TRP A 575 4.04 19.65 -17.04
CA TRP A 575 2.85 20.52 -16.97
C TRP A 575 2.16 20.48 -15.60
N LEU A 576 2.24 19.37 -14.88
CA LEU A 576 1.64 19.28 -13.55
C LEU A 576 2.37 20.18 -12.55
N GLY A 577 3.71 20.13 -12.55
CA GLY A 577 4.54 21.02 -11.74
C GLY A 577 4.30 22.48 -12.07
N THR A 578 4.17 22.83 -13.35
CA THR A 578 3.88 24.20 -13.81
C THR A 578 2.55 24.72 -13.26
N ILE A 579 1.46 23.96 -13.40
CA ILE A 579 0.14 24.36 -12.89
C ILE A 579 0.17 24.54 -11.36
N LEU A 580 0.88 23.67 -10.63
CA LEU A 580 0.99 23.81 -9.18
C LEU A 580 1.76 25.08 -8.78
N MET A 581 2.80 25.45 -9.53
CA MET A 581 3.53 26.70 -9.29
C MET A 581 2.64 27.93 -9.56
N GLU A 582 1.82 27.90 -10.62
CA GLU A 582 0.82 28.95 -10.88
C GLU A 582 -0.18 29.08 -9.72
N ILE A 583 -0.75 27.96 -9.25
CA ILE A 583 -1.70 27.96 -8.12
C ILE A 583 -1.04 28.47 -6.84
N ARG A 584 0.24 28.14 -6.62
CA ARG A 584 1.00 28.62 -5.47
C ARG A 584 1.11 30.13 -5.48
N GLU A 585 1.44 30.72 -6.62
CA GLU A 585 1.52 32.18 -6.82
C GLU A 585 0.15 32.85 -6.66
N GLU A 586 -0.89 32.31 -7.31
CA GLU A 586 -2.28 32.81 -7.22
C GLU A 586 -2.78 32.89 -5.76
N THR A 587 -2.36 31.96 -4.91
CA THR A 587 -2.82 31.85 -3.53
C THR A 587 -1.91 32.51 -2.49
N SER A 588 -0.71 32.95 -2.89
CA SER A 588 0.17 33.76 -2.03
C SER A 588 -0.20 35.25 -2.03
N GLU A 589 -0.98 35.71 -3.02
CA GLU A 589 -1.48 37.10 -3.14
C GLU A 589 -2.86 37.33 -2.51
N ALA A 590 -3.53 36.25 -2.06
CA ALA A 590 -4.89 36.25 -1.48
C ALA A 590 -4.84 36.21 0.06
#